data_AF-A0A520JDS1-F1
#
_entry.id   AF-A0A520JDS1-F1
#
_cell.length_a   1.000
_cell.length_b   1.000
_cell.length_c   1.000
_cell.angle_alpha   90.00
_cell.angle_beta   90.00
_cell.angle_gamma   90.00
#
_symmetry.space_group_name_H-M   'P 1'
#
loop_
_entity.id
_entity.type
_entity.pdbx_description
1 polymer ?
#
loop_
_entity_poly.entity_id
_entity_poly.type
_entity_poly.pdbx_seq_one_letter_code
_entity_poly.pdbx_strand_id
1 'polypeptide(L)'
;MHASALDIVRAWYRSGDPALLSREIDWRVLDNFPAGGSYRGRDAVLDRFFPAVLARFAAYETMPESFHVAGGTIVATGRYRVRGLTGVAAEADFA
;
A
#
# COMPACT_ATOMS: atom_id res chain seq x y z
N MET A 1 -2.11 -2.02 -26.81
CA MET A 1 -3.12 -2.17 -25.73
C MET A 1 -2.67 -1.32 -24.56
N HIS A 2 -3.52 -0.43 -24.06
CA HIS A 2 -3.28 0.20 -22.76
C HIS A 2 -3.56 -0.83 -21.67
N ALA A 3 -2.73 -0.86 -20.62
CA ALA A 3 -2.97 -1.69 -19.44
C ALA A 3 -4.28 -1.25 -18.76
N SER A 4 -5.10 -2.19 -18.31
CA SER A 4 -6.30 -1.84 -17.54
C SER A 4 -5.92 -1.29 -16.16
N ALA A 5 -6.83 -0.57 -15.50
CA ALA A 5 -6.62 -0.12 -14.12
C ALA A 5 -6.31 -1.31 -13.18
N LEU A 6 -6.96 -2.45 -13.40
CA LEU A 6 -6.70 -3.68 -12.65
C LEU A 6 -5.28 -4.21 -12.87
N ASP A 7 -4.78 -4.18 -14.10
CA ASP A 7 -3.42 -4.64 -14.41
C ASP A 7 -2.36 -3.75 -13.74
N ILE A 8 -2.58 -2.44 -13.72
CA ILE A 8 -1.70 -1.47 -13.06
C ILE A 8 -1.66 -1.73 -11.55
N VAL A 9 -2.82 -1.90 -10.91
CA VAL A 9 -2.90 -2.15 -9.46
C VAL A 9 -2.31 -3.51 -9.09
N ARG A 10 -2.54 -4.56 -9.89
CA ARG A 10 -1.90 -5.87 -9.69
C ARG A 10 -0.38 -5.79 -9.84
N ALA A 11 0.10 -5.03 -10.83
CA ALA A 11 1.53 -4.80 -11.01
C ALA A 11 2.11 -4.09 -9.79
N TRP A 12 1.43 -3.06 -9.28
CA TRP A 12 1.85 -2.32 -8.08
C TRP A 12 2.01 -3.21 -6.86
N TYR A 13 1.00 -4.03 -6.52
CA TYR A 13 1.11 -4.94 -5.37
C TYR A 13 2.23 -5.98 -5.51
N ARG A 14 2.55 -6.38 -6.75
CA ARG A 14 3.60 -7.37 -7.02
C ARG A 14 5.01 -6.78 -6.98
N SER A 15 5.20 -5.57 -7.50
CA SER A 15 6.54 -4.99 -7.68
C SER A 15 6.90 -3.91 -6.67
N GLY A 16 5.91 -3.21 -6.11
CA GLY A 16 6.13 -1.97 -5.38
C GLY A 16 6.78 -0.87 -6.25
N ASP A 17 6.71 -0.98 -7.58
CA ASP A 17 7.40 -0.08 -8.51
C ASP A 17 6.85 1.35 -8.41
N PRO A 18 7.64 2.33 -7.91
CA PRO A 18 7.20 3.71 -7.77
C PRO A 18 6.76 4.38 -9.09
N ALA A 19 7.21 3.87 -10.24
CA ALA A 19 6.81 4.39 -11.54
C ALA A 19 5.30 4.25 -11.80
N LEU A 20 4.63 3.30 -11.14
CA LEU A 20 3.20 3.04 -11.26
C LEU A 20 2.32 4.03 -10.48
N LEU A 21 2.89 4.80 -9.54
CA LEU A 21 2.15 5.82 -8.80
C LEU A 21 2.06 7.11 -9.62
N SER A 22 0.92 7.81 -9.66
CA SER A 22 0.88 9.15 -10.27
C SER A 22 1.88 10.10 -9.59
N ARG A 23 2.49 11.02 -10.35
CA ARG A 23 3.32 12.10 -9.77
C ARG A 23 2.50 12.98 -8.82
N GLU A 24 1.20 13.10 -9.06
CA GLU A 24 0.24 13.89 -8.29
C GLU A 24 -0.65 13.04 -7.38
N ILE A 25 -0.21 11.82 -7.03
CA ILE A 25 -1.00 10.91 -6.19
C ILE A 25 -1.42 11.57 -4.87
N ASP A 26 -2.68 11.39 -4.47
CA ASP A 26 -3.18 11.70 -3.13
C ASP A 26 -3.32 10.39 -2.36
N TRP A 27 -2.31 10.07 -1.56
CA TRP A 27 -2.24 8.82 -0.80
C TRP A 27 -2.76 9.05 0.62
N ARG A 28 -3.95 8.51 0.92
CA ARG A 28 -4.62 8.67 2.21
C ARG A 28 -4.61 7.37 2.98
N VAL A 29 -4.22 7.46 4.24
CA VAL A 29 -4.08 6.34 5.15
C VAL A 29 -4.87 6.67 6.40
N LEU A 30 -5.63 5.69 6.92
CA LEU A 30 -6.44 5.85 8.12
C LEU A 30 -5.60 6.40 9.29
N ASP A 31 -6.15 7.34 10.06
CA ASP A 31 -5.44 8.01 11.15
C ASP A 31 -4.95 7.06 12.24
N ASN A 32 -5.66 5.93 12.44
CA ASN A 32 -5.30 4.89 13.40
C ASN A 32 -4.24 3.90 12.87
N PHE A 33 -3.84 4.03 11.61
CA PHE A 33 -2.76 3.23 11.04
C PHE A 33 -1.39 3.75 11.55
N PRO A 34 -0.36 2.90 11.71
CA PRO A 34 0.91 3.33 12.31
C PRO A 34 1.64 4.50 11.60
N ALA A 35 1.31 4.77 10.34
CA ALA A 35 1.75 5.95 9.58
C ALA A 35 0.55 6.71 8.95
N GLY A 36 -0.55 6.80 9.70
CA GLY A 36 -1.79 7.46 9.30
C GLY A 36 -1.60 8.91 8.87
N GLY A 37 -2.44 9.35 7.93
CA GLY A 37 -2.40 10.71 7.39
C GLY A 37 -2.51 10.76 5.86
N SER A 38 -2.27 11.96 5.31
CA SER A 38 -2.36 12.25 3.88
C SER A 38 -1.00 12.65 3.30
N TYR A 39 -0.61 12.01 2.20
CA TYR A 39 0.66 12.22 1.51
C TYR A 39 0.39 12.59 0.06
N ARG A 40 0.62 13.86 -0.30
CA ARG A 40 0.40 14.39 -1.65
C ARG A 40 1.68 14.39 -2.46
N GLY A 41 1.62 13.81 -3.64
CA GLY A 41 2.74 13.64 -4.56
C GLY A 41 3.53 12.36 -4.32
N ARG A 42 4.10 11.81 -5.40
CA ARG A 42 4.84 10.54 -5.36
C ARG A 42 5.99 10.59 -4.35
N ASP A 43 6.74 11.67 -4.32
CA ASP A 43 7.89 11.85 -3.42
C ASP A 43 7.43 11.81 -1.94
N ALA A 44 6.27 12.38 -1.61
CA ALA A 44 5.74 12.30 -0.25
C ALA A 44 5.41 10.85 0.17
N VAL A 45 4.99 10.00 -0.78
CA VAL A 45 4.72 8.58 -0.50
C VAL A 45 6.03 7.82 -0.27
N LEU A 46 7.02 8.03 -1.13
CA LEU A 46 8.30 7.30 -1.09
C LEU A 46 9.22 7.77 0.03
N ASP A 47 9.27 9.07 0.30
CA ASP A 47 10.24 9.65 1.23
C ASP A 47 9.68 9.79 2.65
N ARG A 48 8.35 9.75 2.81
CA ARG A 48 7.71 9.92 4.12
C ARG A 48 6.86 8.73 4.53
N PHE A 49 5.90 8.30 3.71
CA PHE A 49 4.99 7.23 4.12
C PHE A 49 5.71 5.87 4.28
N PHE A 50 6.36 5.38 3.22
CA PHE A 50 7.02 4.07 3.25
C PHE A 50 8.12 3.97 4.31
N PRO A 51 9.03 4.95 4.46
CA PRO A 51 10.02 4.94 5.53
C PRO A 51 9.37 4.93 6.92
N ALA A 52 8.33 5.73 7.14
CA ALA A 52 7.65 5.84 8.43
C ALA A 52 6.92 4.55 8.85
N VAL A 53 6.30 3.83 7.90
CA VAL A 53 5.66 2.54 8.19
C VAL A 53 6.70 1.44 8.39
N LEU A 54 7.69 1.33 7.51
CA LEU A 54 8.69 0.26 7.57
C LEU A 54 9.60 0.36 8.80
N ALA A 55 9.89 1.58 9.28
CA ALA A 55 10.66 1.78 10.52
C ALA A 55 10.00 1.19 11.78
N ARG A 56 8.72 0.82 11.72
CA ARG A 56 7.97 0.25 12.85
C ARG A 56 7.99 -1.27 12.90
N PHE A 57 8.48 -1.94 11.86
CA PHE A 57 8.38 -3.38 11.73
C PHE A 57 9.72 -4.02 11.33
N ALA A 58 10.02 -5.18 11.92
CA ALA A 58 11.12 -6.04 11.50
C ALA A 58 10.80 -6.85 10.24
N ALA A 59 9.51 -7.01 9.91
CA ALA A 59 9.03 -7.45 8.60
C ALA A 59 7.63 -6.87 8.36
N TYR A 60 7.37 -6.49 7.11
CA TYR A 60 6.10 -5.94 6.68
C TYR A 60 5.79 -6.46 5.27
N GLU A 61 4.71 -7.22 5.14
CA GLU A 61 4.25 -7.77 3.88
C GLU A 61 2.78 -7.41 3.69
N THR A 62 2.42 -7.00 2.47
CA THR A 62 1.05 -6.73 2.05
C THR A 62 0.62 -7.78 1.06
N MET A 63 -0.41 -8.55 1.39
CA MET A 63 -0.88 -9.68 0.59
C MET A 63 -2.30 -9.40 0.09
N PRO A 64 -2.48 -8.90 -1.14
CA PRO A 64 -3.81 -8.78 -1.72
C PRO A 64 -4.38 -10.17 -2.03
N GLU A 65 -5.64 -10.37 -1.68
CA GLU A 65 -6.36 -11.63 -1.88
C GLU A 65 -7.47 -11.49 -2.91
N SER A 66 -8.12 -10.32 -2.97
CA SER A 66 -9.19 -10.06 -3.93
C SER A 66 -9.12 -8.64 -4.50
N PHE A 67 -9.71 -8.47 -5.69
CA PHE A 67 -9.81 -7.19 -6.39
C PHE A 67 -11.22 -7.02 -6.93
N HIS A 68 -11.87 -5.94 -6.54
CA HIS A 68 -13.18 -5.53 -7.06
C HIS A 68 -13.00 -4.34 -8.00
N VAL A 69 -13.54 -4.48 -9.22
CA VAL A 69 -13.46 -3.46 -10.27
C VAL A 69 -14.77 -2.68 -10.32
N ALA A 70 -14.70 -1.36 -10.14
CA ALA A 70 -15.82 -0.44 -10.24
C ALA A 70 -15.45 0.72 -11.17
N GLY A 71 -15.62 0.51 -12.48
CA GLY A 71 -15.18 1.47 -13.50
C GLY A 71 -13.66 1.64 -13.48
N GLY A 72 -13.17 2.86 -13.24
CA GLY A 72 -11.75 3.16 -13.07
C GLY A 72 -11.21 2.92 -11.67
N THR A 73 -12.07 2.58 -10.71
CA THR A 73 -11.71 2.35 -9.31
C THR A 73 -11.47 0.86 -9.07
N ILE A 74 -10.35 0.54 -8.43
CA ILE A 74 -10.02 -0.81 -7.98
C ILE A 74 -9.98 -0.80 -6.46
N VAL A 75 -10.75 -1.67 -5.83
CA VAL A 75 -10.68 -1.94 -4.38
C VAL A 75 -10.00 -3.28 -4.19
N ALA A 76 -8.92 -3.30 -3.41
CA ALA A 76 -8.19 -4.52 -3.10
C ALA A 76 -8.40 -4.87 -1.63
N THR A 77 -8.76 -6.12 -1.36
CA THR A 77 -8.83 -6.64 0.00
C THR A 77 -7.75 -7.68 0.20
N GLY A 78 -7.33 -7.89 1.45
CA GLY A 78 -6.34 -8.91 1.78
C GLY A 78 -5.83 -8.77 3.19
N ARG A 79 -4.58 -9.18 3.41
CA ARG A 79 -3.96 -9.21 4.73
C ARG A 79 -2.57 -8.59 4.74
N TYR A 80 -2.27 -7.89 5.82
CA TYR A 80 -0.91 -7.61 6.21
C TYR A 80 -0.36 -8.78 7.03
N ARG A 81 0.90 -9.14 6.77
CA ARG A 81 1.70 -9.97 7.67
C ARG A 81 2.85 -9.11 8.20
N VAL A 82 2.90 -8.95 9.50
CA VAL A 82 3.89 -8.08 10.13
C VAL A 82 4.61 -8.78 11.25
N ARG A 83 5.85 -8.36 11.49
CA ARG A 83 6.61 -8.68 12.68
C ARG A 83 7.09 -7.39 13.31
N GLY A 84 6.69 -7.14 14.55
CA GLY A 84 7.14 -5.98 15.32
C GLY A 84 8.63 -6.06 15.65
N LEU A 85 9.22 -4.93 16.05
CA LEU A 85 10.64 -4.84 16.39
C LEU A 85 11.05 -5.73 17.58
N THR A 86 10.11 -6.10 18.44
CA THR A 86 10.30 -7.04 19.56
C THR A 86 10.15 -8.50 19.16
N GLY A 87 9.92 -8.80 17.88
CA GLY A 87 9.79 -10.16 17.34
C GLY A 87 8.37 -10.72 17.31
N VAL A 88 7.39 -10.01 17.86
CA VAL A 88 5.97 -10.45 17.86
C VAL A 88 5.39 -10.38 16.44
N ALA A 89 4.86 -11.50 15.96
CA ALA A 89 4.18 -11.57 14.67
C ALA A 89 2.67 -11.30 14.80
N ALA A 90 2.08 -10.67 13.78
CA ALA A 90 0.64 -10.43 13.70
C ALA A 90 0.16 -10.45 12.24
N GLU A 91 -1.13 -10.74 12.05
CA GLU A 91 -1.85 -10.53 10.80
C GLU A 91 -2.97 -9.51 11.02
N ALA A 92 -3.30 -8.73 9.99
CA ALA A 92 -4.42 -7.79 10.02
C ALA A 92 -5.05 -7.68 8.63
N ASP A 93 -6.39 -7.69 8.56
CA ASP A 93 -7.11 -7.52 7.30
C ASP A 93 -7.06 -6.07 6.81
N PHE A 94 -7.11 -5.89 5.49
CA PHE A 94 -7.32 -4.59 4.84
C PHE A 94 -8.38 -4.66 3.75
N ALA A 95 -9.07 -3.53 3.54
CA ALA A 95 -10.05 -3.29 2.48
C ALA A 95 -10.09 -1.80 2.12
#